data_AF-A0A2S0JNB5-F1
#
_entry.id   AF-A0A2S0JNB5-F1
#
_cell.length_a   1.000
_cell.length_b   1.000
_cell.length_c   1.000
_cell.angle_alpha   90.00
_cell.angle_beta   90.00
_cell.angle_gamma   90.00
#
_symmetry.space_group_name_H-M   'P 1'
#
loop_
_entity.id
_entity.type
_entity.pdbx_description
1 polymer ?
#
loop_
_entity_poly.entity_id
_entity_poly.type
_entity_poly.pdbx_seq_one_letter_code
_entity_poly.pdbx_strand_id
1 'polypeptide(L)'
;MVKGYDDHTFRSSETVTRGQIAVMIARALDLDAKGKSPFVDVPENSSYANAVTALYEAGISTGVSATEYGVNDKVTRGQLATLIFNTLTATSTPSTPSQPSSLTLEEVFNKSLAKQQDVKSMKASMTMTQAIEVNDGKETFKTNTNSKMSMDVVVDPMQFFVEGTIAMTEPESGEKMEMPLKMYMTAKDGMYMYEATQGAWLKFPTDMYDAMLEQAGVQASAADQLEMLKEFAKDFTLKETDNAYVLTLNADGEKFTKLVKDQISTLIPMLETGAATATKDSAEVQVGTTTKDSAEVEVGADDILASLNNMSFDNIKYQLTIDKKTFDIKNIEIDMTLAMNMADVKMKINQKSAITYDAFNTLSTITIPQDVLKNAKDLSELTAKEMELVSSINK
;
A
#
# COMPACT_ATOMS: atom_id res chain seq x y z
N MET A 1 38.56 -4.29 -25.44
CA MET A 1 39.70 -5.21 -25.18
C MET A 1 40.47 -4.74 -23.96
N VAL A 2 40.84 -5.65 -23.04
CA VAL A 2 41.70 -5.31 -21.89
C VAL A 2 43.15 -5.22 -22.39
N LYS A 3 43.76 -4.03 -22.29
CA LYS A 3 45.22 -3.85 -22.48
C LYS A 3 45.90 -3.99 -21.12
N GLY A 4 47.06 -4.65 -21.09
CA GLY A 4 47.91 -4.75 -19.89
C GLY A 4 48.42 -3.38 -19.44
N TYR A 5 49.17 -3.38 -18.34
CA TYR A 5 49.81 -2.16 -17.82
C TYR A 5 50.93 -1.68 -18.77
N ASP A 6 51.39 -0.44 -18.61
CA ASP A 6 52.48 0.15 -19.41
C ASP A 6 53.80 -0.62 -19.27
N ASP A 7 53.95 -1.43 -18.22
CA ASP A 7 55.05 -2.36 -17.98
C ASP A 7 54.91 -3.71 -18.73
N HIS A 8 53.91 -3.82 -19.62
CA HIS A 8 53.54 -5.03 -20.36
C HIS A 8 53.08 -6.23 -19.51
N THR A 9 52.73 -6.02 -18.23
CA THR A 9 52.21 -7.08 -17.36
C THR A 9 50.68 -7.17 -17.40
N PHE A 10 50.17 -8.38 -17.14
CA PHE A 10 48.74 -8.65 -16.96
C PHE A 10 48.53 -9.30 -15.58
N ARG A 11 48.00 -8.54 -14.63
CA ARG A 11 47.94 -8.92 -13.20
C ARG A 11 46.58 -9.54 -12.86
N SER A 12 46.31 -10.73 -13.39
CA SER A 12 44.99 -11.39 -13.33
C SER A 12 44.50 -11.77 -11.93
N SER A 13 45.38 -11.79 -10.93
CA SER A 13 45.08 -12.12 -9.53
C SER A 13 44.91 -10.91 -8.61
N GLU A 14 45.15 -9.69 -9.11
CA GLU A 14 44.99 -8.47 -8.31
C GLU A 14 43.53 -7.99 -8.31
N THR A 15 43.08 -7.47 -7.16
CA THR A 15 41.75 -6.85 -7.06
C THR A 15 41.73 -5.55 -7.86
N VAL A 16 40.80 -5.45 -8.81
CA VAL A 16 40.69 -4.32 -9.72
C VAL A 16 40.10 -3.09 -9.00
N THR A 17 40.67 -1.92 -9.25
CA THR A 17 40.15 -0.65 -8.70
C THR A 17 38.98 -0.12 -9.52
N ARG A 18 38.18 0.76 -8.92
CA ARG A 18 37.02 1.37 -9.59
C ARG A 18 37.42 2.18 -10.82
N GLY A 19 38.54 2.90 -10.77
CA GLY A 19 39.10 3.61 -11.91
C GLY A 19 39.54 2.68 -13.05
N GLN A 20 40.09 1.50 -12.74
CA GLN A 20 40.44 0.51 -13.75
C GLN A 20 39.20 -0.08 -14.43
N ILE A 21 38.13 -0.36 -13.69
CA ILE A 21 36.86 -0.81 -14.26
C ILE A 21 36.24 0.27 -15.15
N ALA A 22 36.30 1.54 -14.73
CA ALA A 22 35.83 2.66 -15.54
C ALA A 22 36.51 2.71 -16.91
N VAL A 23 37.84 2.56 -16.94
CA VAL A 23 38.62 2.51 -18.19
C VAL A 23 38.23 1.31 -19.06
N MET A 24 37.97 0.14 -18.45
CA MET A 24 37.55 -1.04 -19.20
C MET A 24 36.19 -0.84 -19.87
N ILE A 25 35.22 -0.26 -19.15
CA ILE A 25 33.87 -0.02 -19.65
C ILE A 25 33.87 1.09 -20.72
N ALA A 26 34.54 2.21 -20.47
CA ALA A 26 34.63 3.32 -21.44
C ALA A 26 35.18 2.82 -22.77
N ARG A 27 36.24 1.99 -22.74
CA ARG A 27 36.82 1.37 -23.94
C ARG A 27 35.92 0.31 -24.58
N ALA A 28 35.12 -0.40 -23.80
CA ALA A 28 34.21 -1.42 -24.33
C ALA A 28 33.04 -0.79 -25.10
N LEU A 29 32.62 0.40 -24.67
CA LEU A 29 31.51 1.15 -25.27
C LEU A 29 31.95 2.30 -26.19
N ASP A 30 33.25 2.48 -26.40
CA ASP A 30 33.83 3.58 -27.17
C ASP A 30 33.35 4.97 -26.69
N LEU A 31 33.32 5.16 -25.36
CA LEU A 31 32.89 6.39 -24.72
C LEU A 31 34.06 7.36 -24.55
N ASP A 32 33.80 8.62 -24.85
CA ASP A 32 34.72 9.73 -24.66
C ASP A 32 34.04 10.86 -23.87
N ALA A 33 34.80 11.51 -23.00
CA ALA A 33 34.29 12.58 -22.14
C ALA A 33 34.07 13.86 -22.95
N LYS A 34 32.91 14.50 -22.76
CA LYS A 34 32.55 15.75 -23.43
C LYS A 34 32.61 16.98 -22.52
N GLY A 35 32.67 16.78 -21.21
CA GLY A 35 32.63 17.82 -20.19
C GLY A 35 33.51 17.48 -18.99
N LYS A 36 32.99 17.77 -17.79
CA LYS A 36 33.69 17.56 -16.50
C LYS A 36 32.80 16.80 -15.54
N SER A 37 33.40 15.93 -14.74
CA SER A 37 32.72 15.25 -13.63
C SER A 37 32.85 16.05 -12.32
N PRO A 38 31.95 15.83 -11.34
CA PRO A 38 31.98 16.52 -10.04
C PRO A 38 33.00 15.93 -9.04
N PHE A 39 33.78 14.94 -9.45
CA PHE A 39 34.59 14.12 -8.53
C PHE A 39 35.94 14.77 -8.22
N VAL A 40 36.11 15.21 -6.97
CA VAL A 40 37.32 15.91 -6.50
C VAL A 40 38.51 14.97 -6.31
N ASP A 41 38.26 13.67 -6.12
CA ASP A 41 39.27 12.62 -6.03
C ASP A 41 39.76 12.13 -7.41
N VAL A 42 39.25 12.72 -8.51
CA VAL A 42 39.70 12.45 -9.88
C VAL A 42 40.19 13.75 -10.53
N PRO A 43 41.46 14.13 -10.32
CA PRO A 43 42.05 15.30 -10.95
C PRO A 43 42.00 15.24 -12.49
N GLU A 44 41.89 16.39 -13.17
CA GLU A 44 41.80 16.46 -14.65
C GLU A 44 42.99 15.81 -15.37
N ASN A 45 44.17 15.78 -14.73
CA ASN A 45 45.38 15.15 -15.25
C ASN A 45 45.49 13.65 -14.88
N SER A 46 44.50 13.07 -14.22
CA SER A 46 44.45 11.64 -13.89
C SER A 46 44.29 10.79 -15.14
N SER A 47 44.97 9.65 -15.20
CA SER A 47 44.78 8.63 -16.25
C SER A 47 43.35 8.08 -16.29
N TYR A 48 42.56 8.28 -15.23
CA TYR A 48 41.17 7.85 -15.14
C TYR A 48 40.18 8.96 -15.50
N ALA A 49 40.60 10.23 -15.59
CA ALA A 49 39.70 11.38 -15.68
C ALA A 49 38.73 11.30 -16.87
N ASN A 50 39.25 10.93 -18.03
CA ASN A 50 38.45 10.77 -19.25
C ASN A 50 37.41 9.65 -19.09
N ALA A 51 37.84 8.45 -18.68
CA ALA A 51 36.94 7.31 -18.54
C ALA A 51 35.87 7.53 -17.45
N VAL A 52 36.26 8.09 -16.30
CA VAL A 52 35.34 8.39 -15.21
C VAL A 52 34.29 9.42 -15.65
N THR A 53 34.72 10.47 -16.34
CA THR A 53 33.82 11.51 -16.83
C THR A 53 32.89 10.97 -17.91
N ALA A 54 33.40 10.15 -18.84
CA ALA A 54 32.60 9.53 -19.88
C ALA A 54 31.53 8.58 -19.30
N LEU A 55 31.88 7.76 -18.29
CA LEU A 55 30.91 6.90 -17.60
C LEU A 55 29.87 7.68 -16.81
N TYR A 56 30.28 8.79 -16.19
CA TYR A 56 29.38 9.69 -15.47
C TYR A 56 28.37 10.33 -16.43
N GLU A 57 28.85 10.87 -17.56
CA GLU A 57 28.01 11.45 -18.60
C GLU A 57 27.07 10.44 -19.26
N ALA A 58 27.53 9.19 -19.40
CA ALA A 58 26.72 8.08 -19.91
C ALA A 58 25.73 7.50 -18.87
N GLY A 59 25.73 8.01 -17.63
CA GLY A 59 24.86 7.49 -16.56
C GLY A 59 25.24 6.09 -16.05
N ILE A 60 26.43 5.60 -16.40
CA ILE A 60 26.89 4.26 -16.05
C ILE A 60 27.40 4.22 -14.60
N SER A 61 27.97 5.33 -14.10
CA SER A 61 28.53 5.42 -12.76
C SER A 61 28.31 6.79 -12.11
N THR A 62 27.88 6.82 -10.85
CA THR A 62 27.56 8.04 -10.07
C THR A 62 28.56 8.36 -8.95
N GLY A 63 29.68 7.64 -8.89
CA GLY A 63 30.66 7.76 -7.80
C GLY A 63 30.27 6.98 -6.54
N VAL A 64 30.95 7.28 -5.43
CA VAL A 64 30.63 6.76 -4.07
C VAL A 64 29.96 7.83 -3.20
N SER A 65 30.12 9.10 -3.57
CA SER A 65 29.40 10.24 -3.01
C SER A 65 29.15 11.29 -4.11
N ALA A 66 28.46 12.39 -3.77
CA ALA A 66 28.20 13.47 -4.73
C ALA A 66 29.48 14.12 -5.29
N THR A 67 30.61 14.01 -4.58
CA THR A 67 31.88 14.65 -4.94
C THR A 67 33.05 13.68 -4.99
N GLU A 68 32.86 12.39 -4.72
CA GLU A 68 33.95 11.40 -4.76
C GLU A 68 33.57 10.20 -5.62
N TYR A 69 34.49 9.78 -6.48
CA TYR A 69 34.35 8.62 -7.34
C TYR A 69 34.76 7.31 -6.65
N GLY A 70 35.73 7.37 -5.74
CA GLY A 70 36.41 6.21 -5.16
C GLY A 70 37.40 5.60 -6.15
N VAL A 71 38.16 6.43 -6.89
CA VAL A 71 38.94 5.97 -8.07
C VAL A 71 39.98 4.90 -7.76
N ASN A 72 40.53 4.91 -6.55
CA ASN A 72 41.52 3.95 -6.06
C ASN A 72 40.90 2.82 -5.24
N ASP A 73 39.59 2.87 -5.00
CA ASP A 73 38.92 1.88 -4.15
C ASP A 73 38.80 0.54 -4.86
N LYS A 74 38.97 -0.53 -4.08
CA LYS A 74 38.72 -1.88 -4.54
C LYS A 74 37.23 -2.08 -4.73
N VAL A 75 36.85 -2.66 -5.86
CA VAL A 75 35.44 -2.90 -6.18
C VAL A 75 35.01 -4.26 -5.64
N THR A 76 33.93 -4.27 -4.87
CA THR A 76 33.27 -5.51 -4.44
C THR A 76 32.52 -6.17 -5.59
N ARG A 77 32.22 -7.47 -5.48
CA ARG A 77 31.44 -8.20 -6.50
C ARG A 77 30.07 -7.57 -6.77
N GLY A 78 29.43 -6.99 -5.74
CA GLY A 78 28.14 -6.29 -5.88
C GLY A 78 28.28 -5.00 -6.68
N GLN A 79 29.26 -4.17 -6.36
CA GLN A 79 29.51 -2.91 -7.08
C GLN A 79 29.90 -3.14 -8.55
N LEU A 80 30.62 -4.22 -8.86
CA LEU A 80 30.93 -4.61 -10.23
C LEU A 80 29.67 -5.03 -11.00
N ALA A 81 28.77 -5.81 -10.37
CA ALA A 81 27.51 -6.22 -10.99
C ALA A 81 26.63 -5.03 -11.36
N THR A 82 26.54 -4.01 -10.50
CA THR A 82 25.82 -2.76 -10.78
C THR A 82 26.40 -2.02 -11.99
N LEU A 83 27.73 -1.87 -12.07
CA LEU A 83 28.40 -1.21 -13.20
C LEU A 83 28.14 -1.93 -14.52
N ILE A 84 28.18 -3.27 -14.53
CA ILE A 84 27.90 -4.08 -15.74
C ILE A 84 26.43 -3.94 -16.13
N PHE A 85 25.50 -3.99 -15.18
CA PHE A 85 24.08 -3.82 -15.45
C PHE A 85 23.76 -2.44 -16.08
N ASN A 86 24.33 -1.38 -15.53
CA ASN A 86 24.18 -0.02 -16.09
C ASN A 86 24.80 0.11 -17.49
N THR A 87 25.91 -0.59 -17.73
CA THR A 87 26.56 -0.65 -19.05
C THR A 87 25.65 -1.28 -20.11
N LEU A 88 24.98 -2.39 -19.78
CA LEU A 88 24.08 -3.10 -20.69
C LEU A 88 22.81 -2.28 -21.00
N THR A 89 22.26 -1.60 -19.99
CA THR A 89 21.09 -0.74 -20.16
C THR A 89 21.42 0.51 -20.99
N ALA A 90 22.60 1.11 -20.82
CA ALA A 90 23.05 2.26 -21.61
C ALA A 90 23.17 1.97 -23.12
N THR A 91 23.47 0.74 -23.54
CA THR A 91 23.52 0.36 -24.96
C THR A 91 22.15 0.21 -25.64
N SER A 92 21.05 0.35 -24.90
CA SER A 92 19.69 0.07 -25.36
C SER A 92 18.92 1.31 -25.86
N THR A 93 19.54 2.50 -25.91
CA THR A 93 18.83 3.74 -26.33
C THR A 93 19.79 4.82 -26.87
N PRO A 94 19.47 5.52 -27.97
CA PRO A 94 20.27 6.65 -28.46
C PRO A 94 20.03 7.94 -27.65
N SER A 95 21.12 8.70 -27.50
CA SER A 95 21.37 9.88 -26.64
C SER A 95 20.52 11.14 -26.86
N THR A 96 20.31 11.92 -25.78
CA THR A 96 20.40 13.41 -25.72
C THR A 96 20.64 13.84 -24.25
N PRO A 97 21.52 14.83 -23.94
CA PRO A 97 21.94 15.16 -22.57
C PRO A 97 21.09 16.24 -21.88
N SER A 98 21.08 16.19 -20.53
CA SER A 98 20.74 17.21 -19.50
C SER A 98 19.44 17.03 -18.66
N GLN A 99 19.58 16.55 -17.41
CA GLN A 99 18.97 17.08 -16.15
C GLN A 99 19.42 16.22 -14.94
N PRO A 100 19.35 16.72 -13.67
CA PRO A 100 19.95 16.05 -12.52
C PRO A 100 19.38 14.64 -12.38
N SER A 101 20.23 13.68 -12.05
CA SER A 101 19.89 12.26 -11.92
C SER A 101 18.54 12.08 -11.21
N SER A 102 17.50 11.79 -11.99
CA SER A 102 16.19 11.38 -11.49
C SER A 102 16.41 10.15 -10.63
N LEU A 103 15.90 10.16 -9.40
CA LEU A 103 15.97 8.99 -8.53
C LEU A 103 15.39 7.78 -9.25
N THR A 104 16.02 6.63 -9.05
CA THR A 104 15.48 5.36 -9.52
C THR A 104 14.19 5.03 -8.76
N LEU A 105 13.37 4.15 -9.33
CA LEU A 105 12.15 3.69 -8.70
C LEU A 105 12.41 3.11 -7.30
N GLU A 106 13.42 2.28 -7.17
CA GLU A 106 13.80 1.65 -5.91
C GLU A 106 14.24 2.69 -4.86
N GLU A 107 14.98 3.73 -5.27
CA GLU A 107 15.35 4.82 -4.37
C GLU A 107 14.14 5.62 -3.90
N VAL A 108 13.22 5.96 -4.81
CA VAL A 108 11.98 6.66 -4.46
C VAL A 108 11.15 5.81 -3.50
N PHE A 109 11.00 4.51 -3.79
CA PHE A 109 10.24 3.58 -2.97
C PHE A 109 10.81 3.47 -1.55
N ASN A 110 12.12 3.20 -1.42
CA ASN A 110 12.78 3.04 -0.13
C ASN A 110 12.78 4.34 0.69
N LYS A 111 12.98 5.50 0.05
CA LYS A 111 12.89 6.80 0.73
C LYS A 111 11.48 7.06 1.25
N SER A 112 10.46 6.70 0.49
CA SER A 112 9.06 6.87 0.89
C SER A 112 8.68 5.92 2.01
N LEU A 113 9.11 4.65 1.94
CA LEU A 113 8.90 3.69 3.03
C LEU A 113 9.53 4.19 4.35
N ALA A 114 10.79 4.63 4.31
CA ALA A 114 11.45 5.20 5.48
C ALA A 114 10.70 6.43 6.02
N LYS A 115 10.20 7.28 5.12
CA LYS A 115 9.41 8.46 5.51
C LYS A 115 8.11 8.09 6.22
N GLN A 116 7.40 7.06 5.74
CA GLN A 116 6.13 6.64 6.33
C GLN A 116 6.31 5.97 7.70
N GLN A 117 7.45 5.34 7.97
CA GLN A 117 7.77 4.82 9.30
C GLN A 117 7.91 5.92 10.37
N ASP A 118 8.23 7.16 9.96
CA ASP A 118 8.32 8.33 10.85
C ASP A 118 6.98 9.07 11.05
N VAL A 119 5.90 8.62 10.41
CA VAL A 119 4.59 9.27 10.51
C VAL A 119 3.90 8.83 11.80
N LYS A 120 3.62 9.82 12.67
CA LYS A 120 2.92 9.68 13.95
C LYS A 120 1.45 10.05 13.86
N SER A 121 1.10 10.90 12.90
CA SER A 121 -0.28 11.29 12.64
C SER A 121 -0.48 11.75 11.21
N MET A 122 -1.70 11.68 10.70
CA MET A 122 -2.06 12.22 9.39
C MET A 122 -3.56 12.49 9.32
N LYS A 123 -3.94 13.30 8.33
CA LYS A 123 -5.31 13.41 7.85
C LYS A 123 -5.39 12.74 6.48
N ALA A 124 -6.53 12.13 6.19
CA ALA A 124 -6.79 11.52 4.90
C ALA A 124 -8.19 11.86 4.40
N SER A 125 -8.32 11.97 3.08
CA SER A 125 -9.61 12.09 2.39
C SER A 125 -9.71 10.99 1.34
N MET A 126 -10.75 10.17 1.46
CA MET A 126 -10.99 9.01 0.62
C MET A 126 -12.25 9.19 -0.22
N THR A 127 -12.18 8.80 -1.48
CA THR A 127 -13.34 8.57 -2.33
C THR A 127 -13.32 7.13 -2.81
N MET A 128 -14.46 6.46 -2.77
CA MET A 128 -14.66 5.11 -3.29
C MET A 128 -15.86 5.10 -4.24
N THR A 129 -15.73 4.40 -5.35
CA THR A 129 -16.87 3.96 -6.17
C THR A 129 -16.76 2.46 -6.32
N GLN A 130 -17.83 1.75 -6.01
CA GLN A 130 -17.91 0.30 -6.07
C GLN A 130 -19.16 -0.09 -6.84
N ALA A 131 -19.02 -0.94 -7.84
CA ALA A 131 -20.12 -1.52 -8.59
C ALA A 131 -20.06 -3.04 -8.42
N ILE A 132 -21.07 -3.60 -7.75
CA ILE A 132 -21.19 -5.03 -7.49
C ILE A 132 -22.27 -5.58 -8.43
N GLU A 133 -21.93 -6.65 -9.12
CA GLU A 133 -22.83 -7.45 -9.94
C GLU A 133 -22.82 -8.88 -9.39
N VAL A 134 -24.00 -9.38 -9.01
CA VAL A 134 -24.20 -10.74 -8.52
C VAL A 134 -25.16 -11.45 -9.45
N ASN A 135 -24.75 -12.58 -10.01
CA ASN A 135 -25.59 -13.45 -10.81
C ASN A 135 -25.74 -14.79 -10.09
N ASP A 136 -26.96 -15.20 -9.78
CA ASP A 136 -27.26 -16.43 -9.04
C ASP A 136 -27.64 -17.63 -9.95
N GLY A 137 -27.34 -17.50 -11.26
CA GLY A 137 -27.74 -18.47 -12.28
C GLY A 137 -29.16 -18.26 -12.83
N LYS A 138 -29.99 -17.41 -12.22
CA LYS A 138 -31.34 -17.06 -12.69
C LYS A 138 -31.48 -15.58 -13.03
N GLU A 139 -31.01 -14.71 -12.14
CA GLU A 139 -31.13 -13.26 -12.24
C GLU A 139 -29.77 -12.59 -11.98
N THR A 140 -29.64 -11.34 -12.42
CA THR A 140 -28.46 -10.51 -12.15
C THR A 140 -28.88 -9.30 -11.34
N PHE A 141 -28.34 -9.18 -10.14
CA PHE A 141 -28.50 -8.04 -9.25
C PHE A 141 -27.29 -7.10 -9.39
N LYS A 142 -27.55 -5.80 -9.49
CA LYS A 142 -26.50 -4.78 -9.55
C LYS A 142 -26.72 -3.76 -8.45
N THR A 143 -25.66 -3.44 -7.72
CA THR A 143 -25.66 -2.33 -6.77
C THR A 143 -24.43 -1.47 -6.97
N ASN A 144 -24.61 -0.16 -6.80
CA ASN A 144 -23.55 0.81 -6.89
C ASN A 144 -23.46 1.57 -5.57
N THR A 145 -22.26 1.65 -5.03
CA THR A 145 -21.95 2.37 -3.81
C THR A 145 -20.89 3.43 -4.11
N ASN A 146 -21.12 4.64 -3.65
CA ASN A 146 -20.13 5.71 -3.62
C ASN A 146 -19.89 6.11 -2.18
N SER A 147 -18.65 6.36 -1.80
CA SER A 147 -18.37 6.94 -0.50
C SER A 147 -17.38 8.08 -0.57
N LYS A 148 -17.54 9.01 0.36
CA LYS A 148 -16.60 10.09 0.61
C LYS A 148 -16.35 10.14 2.11
N MET A 149 -15.10 9.92 2.51
CA MET A 149 -14.70 9.86 3.90
C MET A 149 -13.56 10.84 4.17
N SER A 150 -13.57 11.45 5.35
CA SER A 150 -12.45 12.17 5.94
C SER A 150 -12.02 11.40 7.19
N MET A 151 -10.71 11.26 7.36
CA MET A 151 -10.12 10.47 8.43
C MET A 151 -9.03 11.28 9.12
N ASP A 152 -9.02 11.28 10.44
CA ASP A 152 -7.89 11.72 11.25
C ASP A 152 -7.30 10.47 11.91
N VAL A 153 -5.98 10.32 11.84
CA VAL A 153 -5.24 9.16 12.35
C VAL A 153 -4.10 9.63 13.24
N VAL A 154 -3.99 9.05 14.43
CA VAL A 154 -2.79 9.08 15.29
C VAL A 154 -2.33 7.65 15.47
N VAL A 155 -1.05 7.38 15.21
CA VAL A 155 -0.51 6.01 15.09
C VAL A 155 -0.22 5.39 16.47
N ASP A 156 0.35 6.17 17.39
CA ASP A 156 0.75 5.66 18.72
C ASP A 156 0.46 6.68 19.84
N PRO A 157 -0.42 6.37 20.82
CA PRO A 157 -1.34 5.23 20.80
C PRO A 157 -2.42 5.44 19.74
N MET A 158 -2.84 4.34 19.11
CA MET A 158 -3.72 4.38 17.96
C MET A 158 -5.07 5.06 18.27
N GLN A 159 -5.39 6.09 17.50
CA GLN A 159 -6.63 6.84 17.59
C GLN A 159 -7.14 7.15 16.18
N PHE A 160 -8.46 7.06 16.00
CA PHE A 160 -9.13 7.38 14.75
C PHE A 160 -10.32 8.28 14.96
N PHE A 161 -10.52 9.14 13.98
CA PHE A 161 -11.80 9.77 13.74
C PHE A 161 -12.12 9.64 12.26
N VAL A 162 -13.33 9.20 11.95
CA VAL A 162 -13.81 9.07 10.57
C VAL A 162 -15.15 9.79 10.47
N GLU A 163 -15.33 10.59 9.43
CA GLU A 163 -16.63 11.14 9.08
C GLU A 163 -16.83 11.14 7.57
N GLY A 164 -18.06 10.95 7.12
CA GLY A 164 -18.34 10.93 5.69
C GLY A 164 -19.74 10.46 5.36
N THR A 165 -19.91 10.04 4.11
CA THR A 165 -21.19 9.59 3.57
C THR A 165 -20.97 8.38 2.70
N ILE A 166 -21.85 7.40 2.85
CA ILE A 166 -21.99 6.24 1.97
C ILE A 166 -23.31 6.43 1.22
N ALA A 167 -23.24 6.53 -0.10
CA ALA A 167 -24.40 6.60 -0.98
C ALA A 167 -24.53 5.26 -1.71
N MET A 168 -25.68 4.61 -1.59
CA MET A 168 -26.00 3.38 -2.30
C MET A 168 -27.22 3.58 -3.20
N THR A 169 -27.33 2.79 -4.26
CA THR A 169 -28.56 2.70 -5.06
C THR A 169 -29.30 1.43 -4.68
N GLU A 170 -30.56 1.56 -4.25
CA GLU A 170 -31.43 0.44 -3.98
C GLU A 170 -31.67 -0.36 -5.28
N PRO A 171 -31.42 -1.69 -5.30
CA PRO A 171 -31.45 -2.48 -6.53
C PRO A 171 -32.82 -2.51 -7.23
N GLU A 172 -33.92 -2.52 -6.47
CA GLU A 172 -35.27 -2.67 -7.02
C GLU A 172 -35.91 -1.33 -7.43
N SER A 173 -35.81 -0.31 -6.58
CA SER A 173 -36.44 0.99 -6.82
C SER A 173 -35.56 1.95 -7.64
N GLY A 174 -34.24 1.74 -7.63
CA GLY A 174 -33.25 2.68 -8.16
C GLY A 174 -33.08 3.94 -7.31
N GLU A 175 -33.71 4.03 -6.13
CA GLU A 175 -33.60 5.15 -5.21
C GLU A 175 -32.18 5.24 -4.64
N LYS A 176 -31.67 6.47 -4.45
CA LYS A 176 -30.38 6.70 -3.81
C LYS A 176 -30.57 6.90 -2.32
N MET A 177 -29.95 6.05 -1.53
CA MET A 177 -29.91 6.18 -0.09
C MET A 177 -28.54 6.71 0.34
N GLU A 178 -28.53 7.79 1.10
CA GLU A 178 -27.30 8.36 1.67
C GLU A 178 -27.28 8.14 3.18
N MET A 179 -26.24 7.47 3.66
CA MET A 179 -26.02 7.19 5.07
C MET A 179 -24.80 7.96 5.54
N PRO A 180 -24.94 8.95 6.44
CA PRO A 180 -23.80 9.60 7.04
C PRO A 180 -23.11 8.62 8.00
N LEU A 181 -21.79 8.52 7.89
CA LEU A 181 -20.95 7.75 8.80
C LEU A 181 -20.18 8.72 9.67
N LYS A 182 -20.16 8.49 10.98
CA LYS A 182 -19.25 9.19 11.90
C LYS A 182 -18.81 8.25 12.99
N MET A 183 -17.50 8.17 13.23
CA MET A 183 -16.90 7.23 14.17
C MET A 183 -15.73 7.86 14.90
N TYR A 184 -15.64 7.62 16.20
CA TYR A 184 -14.47 7.90 17.02
C TYR A 184 -13.91 6.58 17.56
N MET A 185 -12.60 6.48 17.64
CA MET A 185 -11.92 5.37 18.28
C MET A 185 -10.68 5.89 19.01
N THR A 186 -10.57 5.58 20.30
CA THR A 186 -9.35 5.89 21.07
C THR A 186 -9.04 4.75 22.02
N ALA A 187 -7.75 4.52 22.27
CA ALA A 187 -7.27 3.56 23.28
C ALA A 187 -7.82 3.80 24.69
N LYS A 188 -8.19 5.04 25.00
CA LYS A 188 -8.68 5.41 26.33
C LYS A 188 -10.19 5.20 26.49
N ASP A 189 -10.96 5.68 25.52
CA ASP A 189 -12.41 5.82 25.68
C ASP A 189 -13.20 4.73 24.94
N GLY A 190 -12.55 3.96 24.06
CA GLY A 190 -13.15 2.91 23.23
C GLY A 190 -13.62 3.44 21.87
N MET A 191 -14.58 2.74 21.27
CA MET A 191 -15.13 3.06 19.96
C MET A 191 -16.59 3.51 20.03
N TYR A 192 -16.90 4.56 19.27
CA TYR A 192 -18.22 5.18 19.21
C TYR A 192 -18.59 5.41 17.75
N MET A 193 -19.83 5.10 17.39
CA MET A 193 -20.36 5.31 16.05
C MET A 193 -21.67 6.08 16.13
N TYR A 194 -21.85 7.02 15.22
CA TYR A 194 -23.11 7.74 15.07
C TYR A 194 -24.07 6.90 14.23
N GLU A 195 -25.22 6.59 14.81
CA GLU A 195 -26.32 5.92 14.14
C GLU A 195 -27.31 7.00 13.67
N ALA A 196 -27.39 7.16 12.36
CA ALA A 196 -28.06 8.29 11.73
C ALA A 196 -29.59 8.20 11.77
N THR A 197 -30.16 6.98 11.80
CA THR A 197 -31.62 6.79 11.73
C THR A 197 -32.30 7.18 13.04
N GLN A 198 -31.66 6.91 14.18
CA GLN A 198 -32.12 7.27 15.52
C GLN A 198 -31.48 8.57 16.03
N GLY A 199 -30.47 9.08 15.32
CA GLY A 199 -29.71 10.27 15.72
C GLY A 199 -28.98 10.09 17.06
N ALA A 200 -28.48 8.88 17.30
CA ALA A 200 -27.88 8.48 18.57
C ALA A 200 -26.44 8.00 18.38
N TRP A 201 -25.61 8.20 19.41
CA TRP A 201 -24.30 7.59 19.46
C TRP A 201 -24.40 6.20 20.06
N LEU A 202 -23.66 5.25 19.50
CA LEU A 202 -23.53 3.90 19.99
C LEU A 202 -22.09 3.69 20.45
N LYS A 203 -21.91 3.14 21.65
CA LYS A 203 -20.62 2.71 22.18
C LYS A 203 -20.45 1.21 21.94
N PHE A 204 -19.31 0.84 21.38
CA PHE A 204 -19.01 -0.55 21.09
C PHE A 204 -18.48 -1.30 22.32
N PRO A 205 -18.76 -2.61 22.43
CA PRO A 205 -18.17 -3.49 23.42
C PRO A 205 -16.64 -3.52 23.32
N THR A 206 -15.96 -3.77 24.44
CA THR A 206 -14.48 -3.66 24.51
C THR A 206 -13.77 -4.76 23.74
N ASP A 207 -14.31 -5.97 23.75
CA ASP A 207 -13.84 -7.11 22.94
C ASP A 207 -13.88 -6.81 21.44
N MET A 208 -14.97 -6.17 20.97
CA MET A 208 -15.09 -5.75 19.56
C MET A 208 -14.14 -4.60 19.22
N TYR A 209 -13.91 -3.69 20.18
CA TYR A 209 -12.90 -2.64 20.06
C TYR A 209 -11.48 -3.24 19.93
N ASP A 210 -11.10 -4.18 20.79
CA ASP A 210 -9.78 -4.81 20.78
C ASP A 210 -9.54 -5.56 19.45
N ALA A 211 -10.53 -6.31 18.97
CA ALA A 211 -10.47 -6.98 17.68
C ALA A 211 -10.30 -5.99 16.51
N MET A 212 -11.05 -4.88 16.52
CA MET A 212 -10.90 -3.84 15.49
C MET A 212 -9.58 -3.07 15.60
N LEU A 213 -9.02 -2.92 16.80
CA LEU A 213 -7.72 -2.28 17.00
C LEU A 213 -6.62 -3.14 16.37
N GLU A 214 -6.65 -4.46 16.58
CA GLU A 214 -5.72 -5.39 15.93
C GLU A 214 -5.82 -5.29 14.40
N GLN A 215 -7.03 -5.16 13.84
CA GLN A 215 -7.24 -5.02 12.39
C GLN A 215 -6.80 -3.64 11.84
N ALA A 216 -7.12 -2.56 12.55
CA ALA A 216 -6.83 -1.19 12.11
C ALA A 216 -5.31 -0.93 12.04
N GLY A 217 -4.53 -1.55 12.93
CA GLY A 217 -3.07 -1.49 12.90
C GLY A 217 -2.47 -1.99 11.58
N VAL A 218 -3.09 -2.99 10.95
CA VAL A 218 -2.65 -3.59 9.68
C VAL A 218 -3.04 -2.74 8.46
N GLN A 219 -4.13 -1.97 8.54
CA GLN A 219 -4.67 -1.22 7.39
C GLN A 219 -4.33 0.27 7.39
N ALA A 220 -4.13 0.88 8.56
CA ALA A 220 -4.05 2.33 8.70
C ALA A 220 -2.71 2.94 8.26
N SER A 221 -1.64 2.15 8.26
CA SER A 221 -0.30 2.67 7.97
C SER A 221 0.02 2.53 6.48
N ALA A 222 0.32 3.66 5.84
CA ALA A 222 0.83 3.67 4.48
C ALA A 222 2.21 2.96 4.39
N ALA A 223 2.95 2.83 5.50
CA ALA A 223 4.21 2.10 5.55
C ALA A 223 4.01 0.60 5.34
N ASP A 224 3.05 -0.01 6.05
CA ASP A 224 2.74 -1.44 5.92
C ASP A 224 2.18 -1.74 4.53
N GLN A 225 1.36 -0.84 3.98
CA GLN A 225 0.89 -0.93 2.59
C GLN A 225 2.06 -0.94 1.59
N LEU A 226 3.07 -0.10 1.80
CA LEU A 226 4.27 -0.11 0.95
C LEU A 226 5.09 -1.38 1.16
N GLU A 227 5.25 -1.84 2.39
CA GLU A 227 6.00 -3.06 2.68
C GLU A 227 5.40 -4.28 1.94
N MET A 228 4.07 -4.40 1.92
CA MET A 228 3.37 -5.43 1.14
C MET A 228 3.62 -5.32 -0.37
N LEU A 229 3.74 -4.10 -0.89
CA LEU A 229 3.95 -3.84 -2.32
C LEU A 229 5.42 -3.97 -2.74
N LYS A 230 6.34 -4.14 -1.79
CA LYS A 230 7.78 -4.27 -2.05
C LYS A 230 8.10 -5.46 -2.95
N GLU A 231 7.34 -6.55 -2.85
CA GLU A 231 7.50 -7.71 -3.74
C GLU A 231 7.23 -7.38 -5.20
N PHE A 232 6.41 -6.35 -5.46
CA PHE A 232 6.04 -5.85 -6.78
C PHE A 232 6.90 -4.67 -7.23
N ALA A 233 7.89 -4.23 -6.44
CA ALA A 233 8.68 -3.03 -6.74
C ALA A 233 9.27 -3.01 -8.16
N LYS A 234 9.60 -4.19 -8.72
CA LYS A 234 10.12 -4.35 -10.09
C LYS A 234 9.06 -4.24 -11.19
N ASP A 235 7.80 -4.47 -10.85
CA ASP A 235 6.65 -4.41 -11.75
C ASP A 235 6.04 -3.00 -11.80
N PHE A 236 6.48 -2.08 -10.95
CA PHE A 236 6.10 -0.67 -11.03
C PHE A 236 6.82 0.05 -12.17
N THR A 237 6.13 1.05 -12.71
CA THR A 237 6.68 2.07 -13.60
C THR A 237 6.81 3.39 -12.83
N LEU A 238 7.89 4.12 -13.07
CA LEU A 238 8.13 5.45 -12.48
C LEU A 238 7.92 6.53 -13.53
N LYS A 239 7.06 7.51 -13.23
CA LYS A 239 6.94 8.76 -13.96
C LYS A 239 7.26 9.93 -13.04
N GLU A 240 8.21 10.77 -13.46
CA GLU A 240 8.54 12.00 -12.75
C GLU A 240 7.71 13.17 -13.28
N THR A 241 7.27 14.03 -12.36
CA THR A 241 6.64 15.31 -12.63
C THR A 241 7.43 16.43 -11.94
N ASP A 242 7.00 17.68 -12.10
CA ASP A 242 7.67 18.83 -11.47
C ASP A 242 7.76 18.69 -9.95
N ASN A 243 6.69 18.18 -9.32
CA ASN A 243 6.55 18.16 -7.85
C ASN A 243 6.41 16.76 -7.24
N ALA A 244 6.24 15.72 -8.05
CA ALA A 244 5.97 14.38 -7.55
C ALA A 244 6.59 13.27 -8.39
N TYR A 245 6.87 12.15 -7.74
CA TYR A 245 7.09 10.85 -8.35
C TYR A 245 5.77 10.08 -8.39
N VAL A 246 5.40 9.56 -9.55
CA VAL A 246 4.20 8.75 -9.75
C VAL A 246 4.62 7.32 -10.05
N LEU A 247 4.36 6.41 -9.13
CA LEU A 247 4.64 4.98 -9.29
C LEU A 247 3.34 4.30 -9.69
N THR A 248 3.32 3.60 -10.82
CA THR A 248 2.14 2.85 -11.28
C THR A 248 2.48 1.38 -11.45
N LEU A 249 1.77 0.53 -10.71
CA LEU A 249 1.77 -0.92 -10.88
C LEU A 249 0.56 -1.30 -11.71
N ASN A 250 0.81 -1.94 -12.84
CA ASN A 250 -0.20 -2.68 -13.58
C ASN A 250 0.12 -4.16 -13.35
N ALA A 251 -0.49 -4.75 -12.34
CA ALA A 251 -0.20 -6.12 -11.97
C ALA A 251 -0.97 -7.10 -12.87
N ASP A 252 -0.36 -8.26 -13.15
CA ASP A 252 -1.10 -9.39 -13.66
C ASP A 252 -2.05 -9.92 -12.58
N GLY A 253 -3.23 -10.36 -13.01
CA GLY A 253 -4.25 -10.87 -12.09
C GLY A 253 -3.73 -11.97 -11.17
N GLU A 254 -2.83 -12.83 -11.63
CA GLU A 254 -2.34 -14.00 -10.87
C GLU A 254 -1.43 -13.63 -9.69
N LYS A 255 -0.37 -12.84 -9.89
CA LYS A 255 0.51 -12.45 -8.77
C LYS A 255 -0.24 -11.65 -7.71
N PHE A 256 -1.11 -10.74 -8.13
CA PHE A 256 -1.93 -9.97 -7.20
C PHE A 256 -3.00 -10.83 -6.52
N THR A 257 -3.59 -11.79 -7.24
CA THR A 257 -4.47 -12.81 -6.63
C THR A 257 -3.75 -13.53 -5.51
N LYS A 258 -2.50 -13.93 -5.73
CA LYS A 258 -1.70 -14.59 -4.70
C LYS A 258 -1.48 -13.68 -3.48
N LEU A 259 -1.05 -12.43 -3.68
CA LEU A 259 -0.86 -11.47 -2.58
C LEU A 259 -2.13 -11.32 -1.74
N VAL A 260 -3.28 -11.10 -2.38
CA VAL A 260 -4.55 -10.93 -1.67
C VAL A 260 -4.97 -12.22 -0.96
N LYS A 261 -4.79 -13.39 -1.58
CA LYS A 261 -5.05 -14.68 -0.93
C LYS A 261 -4.18 -14.88 0.30
N ASP A 262 -2.89 -14.56 0.21
CA ASP A 262 -1.96 -14.67 1.34
C ASP A 262 -2.43 -13.76 2.49
N GLN A 263 -2.82 -12.51 2.20
CA GLN A 263 -3.39 -11.60 3.20
C GLN A 263 -4.69 -12.14 3.82
N ILE A 264 -5.68 -12.53 3.02
CA ILE A 264 -6.95 -13.01 3.57
C ILE A 264 -6.74 -14.30 4.38
N SER A 265 -5.83 -15.17 3.97
CA SER A 265 -5.50 -16.38 4.71
C SER A 265 -4.91 -16.07 6.10
N THR A 266 -4.16 -14.97 6.26
CA THR A 266 -3.71 -14.52 7.59
C THR A 266 -4.87 -14.02 8.47
N LEU A 267 -5.99 -13.59 7.88
CA LEU A 267 -7.16 -13.12 8.62
C LEU A 267 -8.10 -14.26 9.05
N ILE A 268 -8.04 -15.44 8.42
CA ILE A 268 -8.98 -16.55 8.71
C ILE A 268 -8.95 -17.01 10.17
N PRO A 269 -7.78 -17.31 10.79
CA PRO A 269 -7.75 -17.70 12.20
C PRO A 269 -8.26 -16.61 13.15
N MET A 270 -8.19 -15.35 12.73
CA MET A 270 -8.67 -14.20 13.50
C MET A 270 -10.20 -14.05 13.41
N LEU A 271 -10.79 -14.34 12.25
CA LEU A 271 -12.25 -14.40 12.07
C LEU A 271 -12.87 -15.55 12.87
N GLU A 272 -12.19 -16.70 12.95
CA GLU A 272 -12.63 -17.84 13.76
C GLU A 272 -12.60 -17.55 15.27
N THR A 273 -11.60 -16.81 15.75
CA THR A 273 -11.44 -16.49 17.17
C THR A 273 -12.34 -15.34 17.64
N GLY A 274 -12.60 -14.35 16.79
CA GLY A 274 -13.60 -13.31 17.03
C GLY A 274 -15.03 -13.87 17.10
N ALA A 275 -15.36 -14.87 16.28
CA ALA A 275 -16.65 -15.58 16.36
C ALA A 275 -16.75 -16.51 17.59
N ALA A 276 -15.64 -17.15 17.99
CA ALA A 276 -15.60 -18.07 19.14
C ALA A 276 -15.65 -17.37 20.52
N THR A 277 -15.32 -16.08 20.59
CA THR A 277 -15.43 -15.28 21.83
C THR A 277 -16.84 -14.74 22.04
N ALA A 278 -17.54 -14.35 20.98
CA ALA A 278 -18.95 -13.96 21.02
C ALA A 278 -19.91 -15.08 21.51
N THR A 279 -19.51 -16.35 21.35
CA THR A 279 -20.32 -17.52 21.75
C THR A 279 -20.01 -18.05 23.15
N LYS A 280 -18.92 -17.63 23.79
CA LYS A 280 -18.51 -18.19 25.09
C LYS A 280 -19.17 -17.54 26.31
N ASP A 281 -19.64 -16.29 26.21
CA ASP A 281 -20.23 -15.56 27.35
C ASP A 281 -21.78 -15.62 27.41
N SER A 282 -22.41 -16.28 26.43
CA SER A 282 -23.87 -16.52 26.39
C SER A 282 -24.30 -17.88 26.96
N ALA A 283 -23.35 -18.68 27.47
CA ALA A 283 -23.60 -20.03 27.97
C ALA A 283 -23.72 -20.13 29.49
N GLU A 284 -24.56 -19.31 30.14
CA GLU A 284 -24.99 -19.60 31.51
C GLU A 284 -26.43 -19.13 31.82
N VAL A 285 -27.40 -19.56 31.02
CA VAL A 285 -28.81 -19.65 31.46
C VAL A 285 -29.40 -20.99 31.01
N GLN A 286 -29.38 -21.98 31.90
CA GLN A 286 -30.26 -23.15 31.77
C GLN A 286 -31.71 -22.73 32.05
N VAL A 287 -32.60 -22.72 31.06
CA VAL A 287 -33.98 -23.29 31.17
C VAL A 287 -34.54 -23.61 29.77
N GLY A 288 -34.78 -24.90 29.51
CA GLY A 288 -36.02 -25.46 28.98
C GLY A 288 -36.62 -25.01 27.62
N THR A 289 -36.72 -26.00 26.73
CA THR A 289 -37.78 -26.26 25.71
C THR A 289 -37.74 -25.57 24.34
N THR A 290 -37.30 -26.37 23.35
CA THR A 290 -37.87 -26.57 21.99
C THR A 290 -38.33 -25.36 21.17
N THR A 291 -37.54 -25.00 20.16
CA THR A 291 -37.95 -25.00 18.74
C THR A 291 -36.71 -25.12 17.85
N LYS A 292 -36.80 -26.01 16.87
CA LYS A 292 -35.73 -26.46 15.98
C LYS A 292 -36.11 -25.99 14.57
N ASP A 293 -35.87 -24.72 14.24
CA ASP A 293 -35.83 -24.23 12.86
C ASP A 293 -35.37 -22.77 12.77
N SER A 294 -34.06 -22.58 12.87
CA SER A 294 -33.36 -21.40 12.37
C SER A 294 -31.93 -21.88 12.14
N ALA A 295 -31.64 -22.30 10.91
CA ALA A 295 -30.29 -22.66 10.52
C ALA A 295 -29.44 -21.38 10.54
N GLU A 296 -28.74 -21.14 11.63
CA GLU A 296 -27.55 -20.30 11.63
C GLU A 296 -26.56 -20.97 10.67
N VAL A 297 -26.36 -20.37 9.50
CA VAL A 297 -25.29 -20.78 8.58
C VAL A 297 -24.00 -20.26 9.19
N GLU A 298 -23.38 -21.08 10.04
CA GLU A 298 -22.03 -20.87 10.53
C GLU A 298 -21.08 -21.08 9.32
N VAL A 299 -20.66 -19.99 8.68
CA VAL A 299 -19.70 -20.05 7.56
C VAL A 299 -18.35 -20.47 8.13
N GLY A 300 -17.99 -21.75 7.98
CA GLY A 300 -16.73 -22.29 8.49
C GLY A 300 -15.54 -21.79 7.67
N ALA A 301 -14.33 -21.80 8.25
CA ALA A 301 -13.11 -21.39 7.55
C ALA A 301 -12.86 -22.18 6.26
N ASP A 302 -13.30 -23.44 6.20
CA ASP A 302 -13.22 -24.27 4.99
C ASP A 302 -14.05 -23.69 3.83
N ASP A 303 -15.21 -23.09 4.11
CA ASP A 303 -16.06 -22.43 3.11
C ASP A 303 -15.46 -21.09 2.64
N ILE A 304 -14.82 -20.36 3.55
CA ILE A 304 -14.06 -19.14 3.23
C ILE A 304 -12.87 -19.49 2.33
N LEU A 305 -12.11 -20.53 2.67
CA LEU A 305 -10.98 -21.03 1.89
C LEU A 305 -11.41 -21.53 0.50
N ALA A 306 -12.52 -22.24 0.41
CA ALA A 306 -13.09 -22.68 -0.86
C ALA A 306 -13.48 -21.48 -1.74
N SER A 307 -14.06 -20.44 -1.15
CA SER A 307 -14.45 -19.21 -1.84
C SER A 307 -13.23 -18.41 -2.33
N LEU A 308 -12.17 -18.35 -1.51
CA LEU A 308 -10.91 -17.72 -1.88
C LEU A 308 -10.28 -18.40 -3.09
N ASN A 309 -10.33 -19.73 -3.17
CA ASN A 309 -9.74 -20.46 -4.30
C ASN A 309 -10.33 -20.04 -5.65
N ASN A 310 -11.59 -19.64 -5.69
CA ASN A 310 -12.30 -19.22 -6.90
C ASN A 310 -12.27 -17.69 -7.16
N MET A 311 -11.42 -16.97 -6.43
CA MET A 311 -11.16 -15.55 -6.62
C MET A 311 -10.17 -15.31 -7.76
N SER A 312 -10.49 -14.36 -8.64
CA SER A 312 -9.58 -13.86 -9.67
C SER A 312 -9.71 -12.34 -9.83
N PHE A 313 -8.62 -11.70 -10.27
CA PHE A 313 -8.64 -10.28 -10.62
C PHE A 313 -8.46 -10.10 -12.12
N ASP A 314 -9.41 -9.42 -12.76
CA ASP A 314 -9.39 -9.17 -14.21
C ASP A 314 -8.42 -8.01 -14.57
N ASN A 315 -8.32 -7.01 -13.69
CA ASN A 315 -7.48 -5.83 -13.85
C ASN A 315 -7.12 -5.28 -12.48
N ILE A 316 -5.85 -4.91 -12.28
CA ILE A 316 -5.40 -4.14 -11.12
C ILE A 316 -4.47 -3.03 -11.61
N LYS A 317 -4.88 -1.80 -11.34
CA LYS A 317 -4.04 -0.62 -11.43
C LYS A 317 -3.92 -0.03 -10.04
N TYR A 318 -2.68 0.07 -9.57
CA TYR A 318 -2.35 0.69 -8.30
C TYR A 318 -1.37 1.84 -8.55
N GLN A 319 -1.69 3.04 -8.08
CA GLN A 319 -0.88 4.24 -8.31
C GLN A 319 -0.56 4.95 -7.00
N LEU A 320 0.72 5.22 -6.77
CA LEU A 320 1.24 6.05 -5.68
C LEU A 320 1.69 7.39 -6.24
N THR A 321 1.29 8.47 -5.59
CA THR A 321 1.85 9.81 -5.81
C THR A 321 2.66 10.23 -4.60
N ILE A 322 3.93 10.49 -4.81
CA ILE A 322 4.93 10.74 -3.77
C ILE A 322 5.51 12.13 -3.98
N ASP A 323 5.49 12.96 -2.94
CA ASP A 323 6.05 14.30 -3.00
C ASP A 323 7.57 14.25 -3.18
N LYS A 324 8.07 15.00 -4.17
CA LYS A 324 9.48 14.92 -4.60
C LYS A 324 10.47 15.46 -3.58
N LYS A 325 10.04 16.34 -2.68
CA LYS A 325 10.90 17.00 -1.69
C LYS A 325 10.92 16.24 -0.36
N THR A 326 9.75 15.80 0.07
CA THR A 326 9.52 15.22 1.39
C THR A 326 9.51 13.69 1.37
N PHE A 327 9.25 13.08 0.21
CA PHE A 327 8.97 11.66 0.05
C PHE A 327 7.70 11.19 0.78
N ASP A 328 6.84 12.12 1.18
CA ASP A 328 5.52 11.79 1.71
C ASP A 328 4.64 11.21 0.59
N ILE A 329 3.89 10.16 0.89
CA ILE A 329 2.85 9.67 -0.02
C ILE A 329 1.65 10.58 0.10
N LYS A 330 1.31 11.29 -0.98
CA LYS A 330 0.20 12.25 -1.01
C LYS A 330 -1.09 11.66 -1.54
N ASN A 331 -1.01 10.65 -2.40
CA ASN A 331 -2.19 10.03 -3.00
C ASN A 331 -1.95 8.55 -3.30
N ILE A 332 -2.97 7.73 -3.07
CA ILE A 332 -3.03 6.32 -3.46
C ILE A 332 -4.32 6.13 -4.27
N GLU A 333 -4.20 5.64 -5.50
CA GLU A 333 -5.35 5.27 -6.32
C GLU A 333 -5.34 3.78 -6.60
N ILE A 334 -6.50 3.15 -6.46
CA ILE A 334 -6.71 1.74 -6.76
C ILE A 334 -7.86 1.65 -7.76
N ASP A 335 -7.65 0.96 -8.87
CA ASP A 335 -8.68 0.65 -9.85
C ASP A 335 -8.57 -0.84 -10.15
N MET A 336 -9.55 -1.60 -9.69
CA MET A 336 -9.51 -3.05 -9.73
C MET A 336 -10.86 -3.68 -10.05
N THR A 337 -10.80 -4.83 -10.72
CA THR A 337 -11.96 -5.67 -10.98
C THR A 337 -11.72 -7.04 -10.36
N LEU A 338 -12.52 -7.38 -9.36
CA LEU A 338 -12.54 -8.68 -8.71
C LEU A 338 -13.69 -9.52 -9.28
N ALA A 339 -13.41 -10.79 -9.56
CA ALA A 339 -14.41 -11.79 -9.87
C ALA A 339 -14.31 -12.95 -8.87
N MET A 340 -15.45 -13.39 -8.36
CA MET A 340 -15.56 -14.53 -7.46
C MET A 340 -16.64 -15.47 -7.99
N ASN A 341 -16.34 -16.76 -8.07
CA ASN A 341 -17.29 -17.76 -8.54
C ASN A 341 -17.53 -18.78 -7.43
N MET A 342 -18.75 -18.86 -6.92
CA MET A 342 -19.14 -19.79 -5.86
C MET A 342 -20.24 -20.69 -6.38
N ALA A 343 -19.91 -21.93 -6.79
CA ALA A 343 -20.86 -22.88 -7.37
C ALA A 343 -21.74 -22.25 -8.47
N ASP A 344 -22.99 -21.91 -8.16
CA ASP A 344 -23.96 -21.31 -9.10
C ASP A 344 -24.00 -19.77 -9.06
N VAL A 345 -23.32 -19.13 -8.09
CA VAL A 345 -23.28 -17.67 -7.92
C VAL A 345 -21.97 -17.10 -8.48
N LYS A 346 -22.09 -16.14 -9.39
CA LYS A 346 -20.98 -15.37 -9.94
C LYS A 346 -21.06 -13.93 -9.46
N MET A 347 -19.99 -13.44 -8.86
CA MET A 347 -19.89 -12.07 -8.40
C MET A 347 -18.79 -11.35 -9.15
N LYS A 348 -19.07 -10.11 -9.58
CA LYS A 348 -18.08 -9.21 -10.15
C LYS A 348 -18.15 -7.87 -9.40
N ILE A 349 -17.00 -7.42 -8.90
CA ILE A 349 -16.86 -6.17 -8.17
C ILE A 349 -15.89 -5.29 -8.92
N ASN A 350 -16.36 -4.17 -9.45
CA ASN A 350 -15.50 -3.12 -9.97
C ASN A 350 -15.33 -2.06 -8.89
N GLN A 351 -14.11 -1.80 -8.48
CA GLN A 351 -13.79 -0.88 -7.40
C GLN A 351 -12.78 0.13 -7.87
N LYS A 352 -13.09 1.41 -7.63
CA LYS A 352 -12.16 2.51 -7.82
C LYS A 352 -12.09 3.33 -6.55
N SER A 353 -10.90 3.46 -5.98
CA SER A 353 -10.64 4.28 -4.79
C SER A 353 -9.54 5.29 -5.06
N ALA A 354 -9.61 6.42 -4.37
CA ALA A 354 -8.52 7.37 -4.23
C ALA A 354 -8.46 7.83 -2.78
N ILE A 355 -7.27 7.81 -2.19
CA ILE A 355 -7.00 8.29 -0.84
C ILE A 355 -5.92 9.33 -0.93
N THR A 356 -6.23 10.55 -0.50
CA THR A 356 -5.28 11.66 -0.38
C THR A 356 -4.87 11.84 1.07
N TYR A 357 -3.59 12.11 1.31
CA TYR A 357 -3.04 12.29 2.65
C TYR A 357 -2.43 13.68 2.83
N ASP A 358 -2.69 14.27 3.98
CA ASP A 358 -2.19 15.59 4.37
C ASP A 358 -1.94 15.68 5.88
N ALA A 359 -1.54 16.87 6.33
CA ALA A 359 -1.36 17.21 7.75
C ALA A 359 -0.48 16.22 8.56
N PHE A 360 0.55 15.66 7.93
CA PHE A 360 1.49 14.73 8.56
C PHE A 360 2.12 15.32 9.82
N ASN A 361 2.11 14.53 10.91
CA ASN A 361 2.70 14.88 12.21
C ASN A 361 2.17 16.18 12.84
N THR A 362 0.95 16.61 12.48
CA THR A 362 0.32 17.81 13.05
C THR A 362 -0.67 17.51 14.17
N LEU A 363 -1.22 16.30 14.25
CA LEU A 363 -2.20 15.90 15.26
C LEU A 363 -1.47 15.17 16.40
N SER A 364 -1.65 15.64 17.62
CA SER A 364 -1.11 14.95 18.81
C SER A 364 -2.10 13.96 19.42
N THR A 365 -3.41 14.21 19.28
CA THR A 365 -4.47 13.39 19.86
C THR A 365 -5.81 13.68 19.18
N ILE A 366 -6.72 12.71 19.25
CA ILE A 366 -8.13 12.80 18.87
C ILE A 366 -8.93 12.71 20.17
N THR A 367 -9.80 13.70 20.40
CA THR A 367 -10.65 13.76 21.60
C THR A 367 -12.09 13.49 21.24
N ILE A 368 -12.71 12.54 21.96
CA ILE A 368 -14.14 12.28 21.82
C ILE A 368 -14.92 13.39 22.54
N PRO A 369 -15.88 14.05 21.86
CA PRO A 369 -16.70 15.08 22.49
C PRO A 369 -17.44 14.57 23.74
N GLN A 370 -17.56 15.42 24.77
CA GLN A 370 -18.14 15.01 26.06
C GLN A 370 -19.62 14.65 25.99
N ASP A 371 -20.36 15.21 25.05
CA ASP A 371 -21.75 14.86 24.75
C ASP A 371 -21.86 13.46 24.16
N VAL A 372 -20.91 13.05 23.33
CA VAL A 372 -20.83 11.67 22.80
C VAL A 372 -20.61 10.69 23.93
N LEU A 373 -19.60 10.94 24.78
CA LEU A 373 -19.27 10.06 25.91
C LEU A 373 -20.42 9.87 26.90
N LYS A 374 -21.26 10.90 27.08
CA LYS A 374 -22.37 10.87 28.05
C LYS A 374 -23.65 10.26 27.49
N ASN A 375 -23.92 10.47 26.21
CA ASN A 375 -25.22 10.13 25.61
C ASN A 375 -25.17 8.88 24.72
N ALA A 376 -23.98 8.30 24.52
CA ALA A 376 -23.86 7.07 23.76
C ALA A 376 -24.60 5.93 24.48
N LYS A 377 -25.43 5.19 23.73
CA LYS A 377 -26.03 3.95 24.19
C LYS A 377 -25.01 2.83 24.06
N ASP A 378 -24.90 1.98 25.08
CA ASP A 378 -24.05 0.80 24.97
C ASP A 378 -24.70 -0.22 24.02
N LEU A 379 -23.96 -0.67 23.01
CA LEU A 379 -24.46 -1.64 22.03
C LEU A 379 -24.81 -2.98 22.72
N SER A 380 -24.08 -3.36 23.77
CA SER A 380 -24.34 -4.59 24.53
C SER A 380 -25.65 -4.57 25.32
N GLU A 381 -26.20 -3.37 25.56
CA GLU A 381 -27.45 -3.16 26.31
C GLU A 381 -28.68 -3.02 25.40
N LEU A 382 -28.49 -3.04 24.07
CA LEU A 382 -29.60 -3.00 23.12
C LEU A 382 -30.38 -4.32 23.14
N THR A 383 -31.70 -4.24 23.17
CA THR A 383 -32.56 -5.42 23.09
C THR A 383 -32.45 -6.07 21.71
N ALA A 384 -32.79 -7.36 21.60
CA ALA A 384 -32.80 -8.07 20.30
C ALA A 384 -33.64 -7.37 19.21
N LYS A 385 -34.70 -6.65 19.62
CA LYS A 385 -35.55 -5.85 18.72
C LYS A 385 -34.89 -4.54 18.28
N GLU A 386 -34.05 -3.94 19.13
CA GLU A 386 -33.24 -2.77 18.79
C GLU A 386 -32.02 -3.16 17.94
N MET A 387 -31.44 -4.34 18.17
CA MET A 387 -30.43 -4.94 17.29
C MET A 387 -30.98 -5.29 15.90
N GLU A 388 -32.22 -5.81 15.79
CA GLU A 388 -32.87 -6.03 14.49
C GLU A 388 -32.98 -4.74 13.67
N LEU A 389 -33.31 -3.62 14.32
CA LEU A 389 -33.36 -2.30 13.67
C LEU A 389 -31.98 -1.81 13.20
N VAL A 390 -30.93 -2.03 14.00
CA VAL A 390 -29.54 -1.71 13.60
C VAL A 390 -29.08 -2.60 12.43
N SER A 391 -29.49 -3.86 12.40
CA SER A 391 -29.19 -4.81 11.31
C SER A 391 -30.02 -4.58 10.04
N SER A 392 -31.19 -3.94 10.16
CA SER A 392 -32.07 -3.61 9.02
C SER A 392 -31.50 -2.53 8.09
N ILE A 393 -30.36 -1.94 8.46
CA ILE A 393 -29.54 -1.06 7.62
C ILE A 393 -28.84 -1.85 6.48
N ASN A 394 -28.74 -3.18 6.61
CA ASN A 394 -28.08 -4.08 5.65
C ASN A 394 -29.05 -4.96 4.82
N LYS A 395 -30.36 -4.71 4.89
CA LYS A 395 -31.36 -5.32 4.00
C LYS A 395 -31.95 -4.23 3.12
#